data_AF-A0A842XJ56-F1
#
_entry.id   AF-A0A842XJ56-F1
#
_cell.length_a   1.000
_cell.length_b   1.000
_cell.length_c   1.000
_cell.angle_alpha   90.00
_cell.angle_beta   90.00
_cell.angle_gamma   90.00
#
_symmetry.space_group_name_H-M   'P 1'
#
loop_
_entity.id
_entity.type
_entity.pdbx_description
1 polymer ?
#
loop_
_entity_poly.entity_id
_entity_poly.type
_entity_poly.pdbx_seq_one_letter_code
_entity_poly.pdbx_strand_id
1 'polypeptide(L)' 'MAAIGARGEEKAKNMEDIVREANIPKGAVANSVNELIRKKLVKRKAGEKTARYYLIK' A
#
# COMPACT_ATOMS: atom_id res chain seq x y z
N MET A 1 -5.55 -5.42 -19.08
CA MET A 1 -4.32 -5.85 -18.38
C MET A 1 -4.35 -5.24 -16.99
N ALA A 2 -4.96 -5.91 -16.01
CA ALA A 2 -5.00 -5.42 -14.64
C ALA A 2 -3.58 -5.54 -14.09
N ALA A 3 -2.93 -4.41 -13.81
CA ALA A 3 -1.66 -4.41 -13.11
C ALA A 3 -1.89 -5.05 -11.74
N ILE A 4 -1.63 -6.35 -11.65
CA ILE A 4 -1.55 -7.09 -10.39
C ILE A 4 -0.69 -6.23 -9.48
N GLY A 5 -1.28 -5.79 -8.36
CA GLY A 5 -0.79 -4.69 -7.54
C GLY A 5 0.63 -4.87 -7.00
N ALA A 6 1.01 -4.06 -6.03
CA ALA A 6 2.33 -4.03 -5.39
C ALA A 6 2.73 -5.36 -4.71
N ARG A 7 2.93 -6.45 -5.47
CA ARG A 7 3.38 -7.76 -5.01
C ARG A 7 4.90 -7.77 -5.03
N GLY A 8 5.50 -7.75 -3.85
CA GLY A 8 6.94 -7.68 -3.66
C GLY A 8 7.47 -6.27 -3.36
N GLU A 9 8.61 -6.24 -2.67
CA GLU A 9 9.25 -5.01 -2.17
C GLU A 9 9.64 -4.02 -3.29
N GLU A 10 9.96 -4.54 -4.49
CA GLU A 10 10.29 -3.74 -5.67
C GLU A 10 9.11 -2.93 -6.22
N LYS A 11 7.88 -3.42 -6.03
CA LYS A 11 6.66 -2.73 -6.48
C LYS A 11 5.95 -1.96 -5.37
N ALA A 12 6.63 -1.75 -4.24
CA ALA A 12 6.03 -1.10 -3.08
C ALA A 12 5.61 0.34 -3.40
N LYS A 13 4.34 0.65 -3.14
CA LYS A 13 3.76 1.97 -3.43
C LYS A 13 3.71 2.83 -2.18
N ASN A 14 3.86 4.14 -2.38
CA ASN A 14 3.69 5.14 -1.32
C ASN A 14 2.20 5.36 -1.08
N MET A 15 1.82 5.83 0.11
CA MET A 15 0.42 6.10 0.44
C MET A 15 -0.27 7.05 -0.55
N GLU A 16 0.44 8.07 -1.06
CA GLU A 16 -0.12 9.02 -2.03
C GLU A 16 -0.40 8.38 -3.39
N ASP A 17 0.46 7.43 -3.81
CA ASP A 17 0.27 6.69 -5.05
C ASP A 17 -0.95 5.76 -4.95
N ILE A 18 -1.10 5.09 -3.80
CA ILE A 18 -2.26 4.24 -3.48
C ILE A 18 -3.56 5.07 -3.46
N VAL A 19 -3.53 6.26 -2.85
CA VAL A 19 -4.66 7.20 -2.82
C VAL A 19 -5.06 7.64 -4.23
N ARG A 20 -4.07 7.99 -5.06
CA ARG A 20 -4.28 8.44 -6.43
C ARG A 20 -4.86 7.33 -7.31
N GLU A 21 -4.39 6.08 -7.16
CA GLU A 21 -4.91 4.95 -7.93
C GLU A 21 -6.27 4.46 -7.43
N ALA A 22 -6.48 4.42 -6.12
CA ALA A 22 -7.72 3.96 -5.53
C ALA A 22 -8.84 5.00 -5.62
N ASN A 23 -8.51 6.27 -5.92
CA ASN A 23 -9.44 7.39 -6.06
C ASN A 23 -10.37 7.56 -4.83
N ILE A 24 -9.81 7.31 -3.64
CA ILE A 24 -10.49 7.40 -2.35
C ILE A 24 -9.66 8.23 -1.37
N PRO A 25 -10.29 8.90 -0.39
CA PRO A 25 -9.58 9.81 0.52
C PRO A 25 -8.51 9.09 1.35
N LYS A 26 -7.44 9.82 1.65
CA LYS A 26 -6.28 9.31 2.43
C LYS A 26 -6.66 8.65 3.75
N GLY A 27 -7.67 9.17 4.45
CA GLY A 27 -8.17 8.57 5.68
C GLY A 27 -8.75 7.17 5.48
N ALA A 28 -9.53 6.98 4.41
CA ALA A 28 -10.08 5.67 4.05
C ALA A 28 -8.98 4.70 3.64
N VAL A 29 -8.03 5.14 2.79
CA VAL A 29 -6.87 4.32 2.41
C VAL A 29 -6.03 3.93 3.62
N ALA A 30 -5.75 4.86 4.53
CA ALA A 30 -4.99 4.57 5.73
C ALA A 30 -5.69 3.53 6.61
N ASN A 31 -7.01 3.62 6.78
CA ASN A 31 -7.78 2.65 7.54
C ASN A 31 -7.75 1.26 6.87
N SER A 32 -8.01 1.19 5.57
CA SER A 32 -7.96 -0.06 4.80
C SER A 32 -6.57 -0.69 4.80
N VAL A 33 -5.51 0.10 4.60
CA VAL A 33 -4.12 -0.38 4.66
C VAL A 33 -3.79 -0.89 6.06
N ASN A 34 -4.23 -0.20 7.11
CA ASN A 34 -4.02 -0.66 8.48
C ASN A 34 -4.75 -1.99 8.75
N GLU A 35 -5.97 -2.15 8.25
CA GLU A 35 -6.68 -3.44 8.33
C GLU A 35 -5.94 -4.56 7.57
N LEU A 36 -5.43 -4.27 6.37
CA LEU A 36 -4.63 -5.23 5.59
C LEU A 36 -3.30 -5.59 6.26
N ILE A 37 -2.69 -4.65 7.00
CA ILE A 37 -1.52 -4.91 7.83
C ILE A 37 -1.89 -5.85 8.99
N ARG A 38 -3.02 -5.60 9.68
CA ARG A 38 -3.51 -6.48 10.77
C ARG A 38 -3.81 -7.90 10.26
N LYS A 39 -4.32 -8.02 9.04
CA LYS A 39 -4.57 -9.30 8.36
C LYS A 39 -3.29 -9.97 7.83
N LYS A 40 -2.12 -9.37 8.03
CA LYS A 40 -0.82 -9.85 7.51
C LYS A 40 -0.82 -10.02 5.98
N LEU A 41 -1.57 -9.18 5.27
CA LEU A 41 -1.64 -9.17 3.80
C LEU A 41 -0.78 -8.06 3.20
N VAL A 42 -0.55 -6.98 3.95
CA VAL A 42 0.30 -5.85 3.55
C VAL A 42 1.41 -5.65 4.57
N LYS A 43 2.63 -5.40 4.11
CA LYS A 43 3.76 -5.03 4.95
C LYS A 43 4.14 -3.58 4.69
N ARG A 44 4.37 -2.86 5.79
CA ARG A 44 4.90 -1.49 5.78
C ARG A 44 6.43 -1.56 5.88
N LYS A 45 7.11 -0.88 4.96
CA LYS A 45 8.56 -0.64 5.00
C LYS A 45 8.80 0.85 5.21
N ALA A 46 9.67 1.19 6.15
CA ALA A 46 10.16 2.55 6.26
C ALA A 46 11.06 2.83 5.05
N GLY A 47 10.63 3.71 4.15
CA GLY A 47 11.48 4.25 3.08
C GLY A 47 12.18 5.52 3.54
N GLU A 48 13.22 5.95 2.81
CA GLU A 48 14.04 7.14 3.13
C GLU A 48 13.25 8.44 3.28
N LYS A 49 12.13 8.61 2.57
CA LYS A 49 11.28 9.81 2.64
C LYS A 49 9.81 9.53 3.00
N THR A 50 9.30 8.36 2.65
CA THR A 50 7.90 8.01 2.85
C THR A 50 7.76 6.51 3.15
N ALA A 51 6.75 6.16 3.95
CA ALA A 51 6.42 4.78 4.22
C ALA A 51 5.91 4.10 2.93
N ARG A 52 6.50 2.96 2.60
CA ARG A 52 6.13 2.13 1.45
C ARG A 52 5.31 0.94 1.90
N TYR A 53 4.31 0.59 1.10
CA TYR A 53 3.41 -0.53 1.37
C TYR A 53 3.45 -1.51 0.20
N TYR A 54 3.55 -2.79 0.52
CA TYR A 54 3.50 -3.88 -0.46
C TYR A 54 2.69 -5.05 0.07
N LEU A 55 2.10 -5.81 -0.84
CA LEU A 55 1.40 -7.05 -0.57
C LEU A 55 2.41 -8.17 -0.30
N ILE A 56 2.12 -8.97 0.72
CA ILE A 56 2.96 -10.09 1.17
C ILE A 56 2.63 -11.39 0.38
N LYS A 57 1.75 -11.32 -0.64
CA LYS A 57 1.26 -12.49 -1.38
C LYS A 57 1.07 -12.22 -2.86
#